data_AF-A0A846DLD0-F1
#
_entry.id   AF-A0A846DLD0-F1
#
_cell.length_a   1.000
_cell.length_b   1.000
_cell.length_c   1.000
_cell.angle_alpha   90.00
_cell.angle_beta   90.00
_cell.angle_gamma   90.00
#
_symmetry.space_group_name_H-M   'P 1'
#
loop_
_entity.id
_entity.type
_entity.pdbx_description
1 polymer ?
#
loop_
_entity_poly.entity_id
_entity_poly.type
_entity_poly.pdbx_seq_one_letter_code
_entity_poly.pdbx_strand_id
1 'polypeptide(L)'
;MTTTTLTPIKRPTFVPPLETSKSLTESQIKEAGRYIYAYGEAGFKTAMLIGSDLMKLGNSEQFKPLFRDHFISKVAMTNKVALADLNLAFRNPRHPQDMELMRSYTIRRCVESGILEEGLLHLCFVMGIVYYIFPSITDHEKTLLPEAIYDLRQANKILSNFLYGVDCLIVLGSSELAFAARAMASPETKFIVLDQDRCFVEKLCLKEDLGIVTAPTHFVSKLNQFI
;
A
#
# COMPACT_ATOMS: atom_id res chain seq x y z
N MET A 1 -22.03 -9.51 -37.02
CA MET A 1 -21.41 -9.36 -35.68
C MET A 1 -20.53 -8.13 -35.75
N THR A 2 -20.99 -7.01 -35.21
CA THR A 2 -20.22 -5.77 -35.14
C THR A 2 -19.19 -5.90 -34.02
N THR A 3 -17.92 -6.08 -34.39
CA THR A 3 -16.78 -5.99 -33.49
C THR A 3 -16.66 -4.54 -33.05
N THR A 4 -17.23 -4.24 -31.87
CA THR A 4 -17.00 -2.97 -31.19
C THR A 4 -15.53 -2.94 -30.79
N THR A 5 -14.69 -2.28 -31.58
CA THR A 5 -13.31 -1.99 -31.21
C THR A 5 -13.35 -1.08 -29.99
N LEU A 6 -13.14 -1.66 -28.81
CA LEU A 6 -12.93 -0.89 -27.58
C LEU A 6 -11.74 0.02 -27.81
N THR A 7 -11.99 1.33 -27.80
CA THR A 7 -10.93 2.34 -27.85
C THR A 7 -10.00 2.07 -26.67
N PRO A 8 -8.68 1.93 -26.88
CA PRO A 8 -7.76 1.69 -25.78
C PRO A 8 -7.86 2.86 -24.79
N ILE A 9 -8.16 2.54 -23.54
CA ILE A 9 -8.23 3.52 -22.45
C ILE A 9 -6.86 4.16 -22.34
N LYS A 10 -6.79 5.46 -22.65
CA LYS A 10 -5.53 6.20 -22.65
C LYS A 10 -5.05 6.33 -21.20
N ARG A 11 -3.84 5.84 -20.92
CA ARG A 11 -3.23 5.98 -19.60
C ARG A 11 -3.06 7.46 -19.25
N PRO A 12 -3.31 7.85 -18.00
CA PRO A 12 -2.95 9.19 -17.53
C PRO A 12 -1.47 9.44 -17.83
N THR A 13 -1.13 10.65 -18.27
CA THR A 13 0.25 11.08 -18.47
C THR A 13 0.57 12.16 -17.44
N PHE A 14 1.40 11.82 -16.46
CA PHE A 14 1.99 12.76 -15.53
C PHE A 14 3.43 12.31 -15.28
N VAL A 15 4.36 13.20 -15.56
CA VAL A 15 5.76 13.04 -15.19
C VAL A 15 6.10 14.30 -14.41
N PRO A 16 5.94 14.31 -13.07
CA PRO A 16 6.48 15.41 -12.31
C PRO A 16 7.99 15.40 -12.53
N PRO A 17 8.63 16.58 -12.52
CA PRO A 17 10.07 16.60 -12.38
C PRO A 17 10.43 15.83 -11.11
N LEU A 18 11.51 15.04 -11.20
CA LEU A 18 12.11 14.33 -10.06
C LEU A 18 12.67 15.40 -9.11
N GLU A 19 11.79 16.08 -8.38
CA GLU A 19 12.13 17.24 -7.56
C GLU A 19 12.56 16.79 -6.16
N THR A 20 13.70 17.31 -5.76
CA THR A 20 14.50 16.95 -4.59
C THR A 20 14.19 17.79 -3.36
N SER A 21 13.04 18.47 -3.38
CA SER A 21 12.62 19.37 -2.31
C SER A 21 12.18 18.57 -1.07
N LYS A 22 12.62 19.00 0.12
CA LYS A 22 12.22 18.44 1.44
C LYS A 22 10.70 18.35 1.65
N SER A 23 9.93 19.10 0.87
CA SER A 23 8.47 19.02 0.85
C SER A 23 7.97 19.33 -0.56
N LEU A 24 7.14 18.45 -1.12
CA LEU A 24 6.38 18.76 -2.31
C LEU A 24 5.49 19.98 -2.04
N THR A 25 5.35 20.85 -3.03
CA THR A 25 4.35 21.90 -2.98
C THR A 25 2.94 21.31 -2.98
N GLU A 26 1.96 22.03 -2.44
CA GLU A 26 0.56 21.59 -2.47
C GLU A 26 0.05 21.34 -3.89
N SER A 27 0.51 22.14 -4.86
CA SER A 27 0.20 21.92 -6.28
C SER A 27 0.71 20.57 -6.77
N GLN A 28 1.94 20.19 -6.42
CA GLN A 28 2.52 18.90 -6.81
C GLN A 28 1.81 17.72 -6.14
N ILE A 29 1.46 17.85 -4.86
CA ILE A 29 0.67 16.82 -4.16
C ILE A 29 -0.69 16.65 -4.81
N LYS A 30 -1.37 17.76 -5.13
CA LYS A 30 -2.67 17.75 -5.80
C LYS A 30 -2.60 17.12 -7.20
N GLU A 31 -1.56 17.42 -7.96
CA GLU A 31 -1.38 16.86 -9.29
C GLU A 31 -1.04 15.36 -9.26
N ALA A 32 -0.14 14.95 -8.37
CA ALA A 32 0.14 13.54 -8.11
C ALA A 32 -1.11 12.79 -7.63
N GLY A 33 -1.91 13.41 -6.75
CA GLY A 33 -3.20 12.91 -6.33
C GLY A 33 -4.14 12.69 -7.50
N ARG A 34 -4.36 13.71 -8.34
CA ARG A 34 -5.18 13.59 -9.55
C ARG A 34 -4.69 12.47 -10.46
N TYR A 35 -3.38 12.32 -10.63
CA TYR A 35 -2.81 11.24 -11.43
C TYR A 35 -3.14 9.87 -10.85
N ILE A 36 -3.00 9.69 -9.52
CA ILE A 36 -3.39 8.46 -8.82
C ILE A 36 -4.89 8.18 -9.06
N TYR A 37 -5.77 9.13 -8.80
CA TYR A 37 -7.23 8.95 -8.98
C TYR A 37 -7.64 8.71 -10.43
N ALA A 38 -6.93 9.30 -11.41
CA ALA A 38 -7.22 9.09 -12.82
C ALA A 38 -7.09 7.63 -13.25
N TYR A 39 -6.27 6.81 -12.56
CA TYR A 39 -6.26 5.36 -12.82
C TYR A 39 -7.56 4.70 -12.37
N GLY A 40 -8.11 5.11 -11.22
CA GLY A 40 -9.36 4.61 -10.69
C GLY A 40 -10.56 4.98 -11.55
N GLU A 41 -10.67 6.27 -11.91
CA GLU A 41 -11.74 6.77 -12.77
C GLU A 41 -11.73 6.12 -14.16
N ALA A 42 -10.54 5.77 -14.66
CA ALA A 42 -10.37 5.06 -15.92
C ALA A 42 -10.65 3.55 -15.83
N GLY A 43 -10.98 3.02 -14.64
CA GLY A 43 -11.28 1.60 -14.42
C GLY A 43 -10.05 0.69 -14.41
N PHE A 44 -8.86 1.25 -14.24
CA PHE A 44 -7.63 0.45 -14.12
C PHE A 44 -7.57 -0.24 -12.75
N LYS A 45 -7.02 -1.45 -12.72
CA LYS A 45 -6.84 -2.21 -11.48
C LYS A 45 -5.63 -1.68 -10.73
N THR A 46 -5.89 -0.93 -9.68
CA THR A 46 -4.84 -0.41 -8.79
C THR A 46 -4.67 -1.29 -7.58
N ALA A 47 -3.41 -1.52 -7.20
CA ALA A 47 -3.02 -2.17 -5.96
C ALA A 47 -2.07 -1.28 -5.17
N MET A 48 -1.93 -1.56 -3.87
CA MET A 48 -1.04 -0.81 -2.99
C MET A 48 -0.07 -1.73 -2.28
N LEU A 49 1.20 -1.33 -2.22
CA LEU A 49 2.27 -2.01 -1.49
C LEU A 49 2.81 -1.06 -0.42
N ILE A 50 2.80 -1.50 0.82
CA ILE A 50 3.22 -0.69 1.97
C ILE A 50 4.50 -1.24 2.59
N GLY A 51 5.56 -0.45 2.46
CA GLY A 51 6.87 -0.68 3.06
C GLY A 51 7.02 -0.09 4.46
N SER A 52 8.19 -0.35 5.04
CA SER A 52 8.46 -0.20 6.47
C SER A 52 8.58 1.23 6.99
N ASP A 53 8.56 2.25 6.13
CA ASP A 53 8.62 3.66 6.54
C ASP A 53 7.25 4.27 6.83
N LEU A 54 6.16 3.54 6.54
CA LEU A 54 4.81 3.91 6.98
C LEU A 54 4.61 3.79 8.50
N MET A 55 5.59 3.29 9.24
CA MET A 55 5.53 3.08 10.70
C MET A 55 5.30 4.35 11.53
N LYS A 56 5.45 5.54 10.94
CA LYS A 56 5.16 6.84 11.58
C LYS A 56 3.75 7.35 11.32
N LEU A 57 2.91 6.57 10.66
CA LEU A 57 1.54 6.98 10.39
C LEU A 57 0.80 7.21 11.69
N GLY A 58 0.21 8.40 11.80
CA GLY A 58 -0.95 8.60 12.66
C GLY A 58 -2.16 7.82 12.12
N ASN A 59 -3.33 8.20 12.62
CA ASN A 59 -4.60 7.52 12.40
C ASN A 59 -4.80 6.96 10.97
N SER A 60 -5.06 5.66 10.87
CA SER A 60 -5.43 4.91 9.65
C SER A 60 -6.55 5.55 8.82
N GLU A 61 -7.38 6.39 9.44
CA GLU A 61 -8.39 7.24 8.78
C GLU A 61 -7.82 8.00 7.58
N GLN A 62 -6.55 8.38 7.62
CA GLN A 62 -5.94 9.11 6.52
C GLN A 62 -5.84 8.31 5.22
N PHE A 63 -5.92 6.97 5.27
CA PHE A 63 -5.93 6.14 4.07
C PHE A 63 -7.32 5.94 3.49
N LYS A 64 -8.39 6.19 4.26
CA LYS A 64 -9.76 5.94 3.80
C LYS A 64 -10.05 6.52 2.42
N PRO A 65 -9.62 7.74 2.08
CA PRO A 65 -9.89 8.28 0.75
C PRO A 65 -9.25 7.47 -0.38
N LEU A 66 -8.07 6.89 -0.15
CA LEU A 66 -7.43 6.00 -1.13
C LEU A 66 -8.18 4.67 -1.35
N PHE A 67 -9.02 4.27 -0.40
CA PHE A 67 -9.85 3.08 -0.52
C PHE A 67 -11.29 3.38 -0.99
N ARG A 68 -11.68 4.67 -1.04
CA ARG A 68 -12.99 5.06 -1.56
C ARG A 68 -13.15 4.61 -3.01
N ASP A 69 -14.40 4.30 -3.37
CA ASP A 69 -14.79 3.88 -4.71
C ASP A 69 -14.05 2.64 -5.24
N HIS A 70 -13.48 1.84 -4.33
CA HIS A 70 -12.74 0.60 -4.64
C HIS A 70 -11.53 0.85 -5.54
N PHE A 71 -10.95 2.05 -5.46
CA PHE A 71 -9.77 2.42 -6.22
C PHE A 71 -8.61 1.43 -6.00
N ILE A 72 -8.31 1.14 -4.73
CA ILE A 72 -7.35 0.11 -4.36
C ILE A 72 -8.08 -1.23 -4.21
N SER A 73 -7.79 -2.17 -5.11
CA SER A 73 -8.43 -3.49 -5.15
C SER A 73 -7.77 -4.52 -4.21
N LYS A 74 -6.49 -4.33 -3.88
CA LYS A 74 -5.71 -5.22 -3.02
C LYS A 74 -4.50 -4.52 -2.43
N VAL A 75 -4.08 -4.98 -1.25
CA VAL A 75 -2.95 -4.43 -0.49
C VAL A 75 -1.92 -5.52 -0.20
N ALA A 76 -0.65 -5.19 -0.32
CA ALA A 76 0.45 -5.98 0.22
C ALA A 76 1.19 -5.12 1.24
N MET A 77 1.59 -5.68 2.37
CA MET A 77 2.34 -4.94 3.39
C MET A 77 3.39 -5.81 4.06
N THR A 78 4.38 -5.16 4.64
CA THR A 78 5.35 -5.87 5.49
C THR A 78 4.75 -6.24 6.85
N ASN A 79 5.21 -7.34 7.46
CA ASN A 79 4.81 -7.74 8.82
C ASN A 79 5.03 -6.60 9.83
N LYS A 80 6.15 -5.88 9.70
CA LYS A 80 6.46 -4.70 10.51
C LYS A 80 5.36 -3.63 10.46
N VAL A 81 4.86 -3.32 9.26
CA VAL A 81 3.74 -2.36 9.07
C VAL A 81 2.46 -2.88 9.71
N ALA A 82 2.12 -4.14 9.46
CA ALA A 82 0.92 -4.75 10.01
C ALA A 82 0.93 -4.72 11.55
N LEU A 83 2.06 -5.07 12.17
CA LEU A 83 2.23 -4.96 13.62
C LEU A 83 2.08 -3.54 14.15
N ALA A 84 2.64 -2.54 13.46
CA ALA A 84 2.51 -1.16 13.89
C ALA A 84 1.10 -0.63 13.75
N ASP A 85 0.40 -0.97 12.67
CA ASP A 85 -1.01 -0.63 12.50
C ASP A 85 -1.84 -1.16 13.67
N LEU A 86 -1.65 -2.44 14.01
CA LEU A 86 -2.29 -3.04 15.17
C LEU A 86 -1.90 -2.31 16.47
N ASN A 87 -0.61 -2.13 16.75
CA ASN A 87 -0.16 -1.45 17.97
C ASN A 87 -0.74 -0.03 18.12
N LEU A 88 -0.99 0.68 17.01
CA LEU A 88 -1.61 1.99 17.00
C LEU A 88 -3.11 1.92 17.27
N ALA A 89 -3.81 0.99 16.62
CA ALA A 89 -5.23 0.74 16.84
C ALA A 89 -5.54 0.30 18.28
N PHE A 90 -4.57 -0.35 18.93
CA PHE A 90 -4.65 -0.80 20.31
C PHE A 90 -4.05 0.18 21.31
N ARG A 91 -3.95 1.49 21.04
CA ARG A 91 -3.23 2.48 21.89
C ARG A 91 -3.62 2.53 23.39
N ASN A 92 -4.66 1.82 23.81
CA ASN A 92 -4.81 1.29 25.16
C ASN A 92 -5.11 -0.23 25.07
N PRO A 93 -4.11 -1.13 25.07
CA PRO A 93 -4.41 -2.54 25.30
C PRO A 93 -4.93 -2.56 26.73
N ARG A 94 -6.24 -2.75 26.92
CA ARG A 94 -6.86 -2.71 28.25
C ARG A 94 -6.16 -3.74 29.15
N HIS A 95 -5.55 -4.77 28.57
CA HIS A 95 -4.79 -5.80 29.25
C HIS A 95 -3.49 -6.18 28.49
N PRO A 96 -2.38 -6.49 29.18
CA PRO A 96 -1.17 -7.08 28.57
C PRO A 96 -1.43 -8.35 27.76
N GLN A 97 -2.55 -9.02 28.04
CA GLN A 97 -3.07 -10.19 27.36
C GLN A 97 -3.51 -9.88 25.93
N ASP A 98 -3.83 -8.62 25.59
CA ASP A 98 -4.33 -8.23 24.27
C ASP A 98 -3.28 -8.45 23.17
N MET A 99 -1.99 -8.23 23.48
CA MET A 99 -0.87 -8.51 22.56
C MET A 99 -0.65 -10.02 22.33
N GLU A 100 -0.91 -10.84 23.34
CA GLU A 100 -0.80 -12.30 23.27
C GLU A 100 -2.04 -12.90 22.59
N LEU A 101 -3.21 -12.30 22.79
CA LEU A 101 -4.40 -12.50 21.96
C LEU A 101 -4.10 -12.15 20.50
N MET A 102 -3.52 -11.00 20.18
CA MET A 102 -3.22 -10.64 18.79
C MET A 102 -2.33 -11.66 18.06
N ARG A 103 -1.40 -12.30 18.78
CA ARG A 103 -0.53 -13.34 18.22
C ARG A 103 -1.22 -14.69 18.10
N SER A 104 -2.36 -14.89 18.76
CA SER A 104 -3.12 -16.14 18.72
C SER A 104 -4.41 -16.04 17.90
N TYR A 105 -4.85 -14.82 17.55
CA TYR A 105 -6.03 -14.55 16.74
C TYR A 105 -5.67 -14.03 15.35
N THR A 106 -6.47 -14.42 14.36
CA THR A 106 -6.50 -13.79 13.04
C THR A 106 -7.08 -12.38 13.15
N ILE A 107 -6.64 -11.45 12.32
CA ILE A 107 -7.19 -10.09 12.16
C ILE A 107 -8.70 -10.15 11.99
N ARG A 108 -9.21 -11.07 11.15
CA ARG A 108 -10.65 -11.34 11.00
C ARG A 108 -11.36 -11.48 12.34
N ARG A 109 -10.87 -12.38 13.21
CA ARG A 109 -11.45 -12.61 14.53
C ARG A 109 -11.34 -11.38 15.43
N CYS A 110 -10.23 -10.65 15.37
CA CYS A 110 -10.08 -9.40 16.12
C CYS A 110 -11.14 -8.37 15.72
N VAL A 111 -11.44 -8.24 14.43
CA VAL A 111 -12.50 -7.35 13.95
C VAL A 111 -13.90 -7.88 14.32
N GLU A 112 -14.19 -9.14 14.04
CA GLU A 112 -15.50 -9.76 14.32
C GLU A 112 -15.87 -9.78 15.81
N SER A 113 -14.88 -9.76 16.71
CA SER A 113 -15.07 -9.71 18.17
C SER A 113 -15.12 -8.29 18.75
N GLY A 114 -14.95 -7.24 17.92
CA GLY A 114 -14.88 -5.86 18.38
C GLY A 114 -13.59 -5.52 19.14
N ILE A 115 -12.55 -6.35 19.03
CA ILE A 115 -11.23 -6.08 19.60
C ILE A 115 -10.52 -5.03 18.73
N LEU A 116 -10.54 -5.20 17.40
CA LEU A 116 -9.96 -4.27 16.43
C LEU A 116 -11.07 -3.46 15.75
N GLU A 117 -11.23 -2.19 16.13
CA GLU A 117 -12.29 -1.29 15.62
C GLU A 117 -11.76 -0.16 14.72
N GLU A 118 -10.45 -0.01 14.62
CA GLU A 118 -9.77 0.99 13.80
C GLU A 118 -8.46 0.41 13.25
N GLY A 119 -7.76 1.15 12.39
CA GLY A 119 -6.55 0.67 11.72
C GLY A 119 -6.75 0.40 10.24
N LEU A 120 -5.63 0.34 9.51
CA LEU A 120 -5.59 -0.02 8.10
C LEU A 120 -6.10 -1.45 7.88
N LEU A 121 -5.76 -2.38 8.76
CA LEU A 121 -6.18 -3.77 8.67
C LEU A 121 -7.67 -3.94 8.94
N HIS A 122 -8.21 -3.20 9.92
CA HIS A 122 -9.65 -3.08 10.13
C HIS A 122 -10.35 -2.53 8.89
N LEU A 123 -9.81 -1.44 8.32
CA LEU A 123 -10.34 -0.81 7.12
C LEU A 123 -10.37 -1.79 5.94
N CYS A 124 -9.27 -2.52 5.72
CA CYS A 124 -9.20 -3.53 4.66
C CYS A 124 -10.27 -4.60 4.86
N PHE A 125 -10.46 -5.08 6.09
CA PHE A 125 -11.47 -6.08 6.41
C PHE A 125 -12.89 -5.58 6.14
N VAL A 126 -13.27 -4.42 6.70
CA VAL A 126 -14.63 -3.85 6.59
C VAL A 126 -14.97 -3.48 5.14
N MET A 127 -13.99 -3.02 4.37
CA MET A 127 -14.18 -2.68 2.96
C MET A 127 -14.02 -3.88 2.00
N GLY A 128 -13.76 -5.08 2.52
CA GLY A 128 -13.58 -6.28 1.70
C GLY A 128 -12.33 -6.24 0.80
N ILE A 129 -11.32 -5.44 1.16
CA ILE A 129 -10.06 -5.34 0.43
C ILE A 129 -9.17 -6.52 0.79
N VAL A 130 -8.75 -7.26 -0.24
CA VAL A 130 -7.81 -8.37 -0.08
C VAL A 130 -6.46 -7.82 0.33
N TYR A 131 -5.90 -8.30 1.43
CA TYR A 131 -4.57 -7.92 1.88
C TYR A 131 -3.66 -9.13 2.09
N TYR A 132 -2.35 -8.90 1.96
CA TYR A 132 -1.30 -9.89 2.19
C TYR A 132 -0.21 -9.32 3.08
N ILE A 133 0.28 -10.12 4.02
CA ILE A 133 1.33 -9.73 4.97
C ILE A 133 2.59 -10.55 4.66
N PHE A 134 3.67 -9.86 4.32
CA PHE A 134 4.95 -10.47 3.98
C PHE A 134 5.98 -10.16 5.07
N PRO A 135 6.62 -11.18 5.66
CA PRO A 135 7.73 -10.95 6.56
C PRO A 135 8.99 -10.49 5.81
N SER A 136 9.84 -9.79 6.53
CA SER A 136 11.22 -9.46 6.19
C SER A 136 12.16 -10.53 6.75
N ILE A 137 13.35 -10.66 6.16
CA ILE A 137 14.43 -11.49 6.71
C ILE A 137 14.85 -11.06 8.13
N THR A 138 14.53 -9.83 8.52
CA THR A 138 14.81 -9.28 9.85
C THR A 138 13.72 -9.53 10.87
N ASP A 139 12.56 -10.07 10.46
CA ASP A 139 11.50 -10.42 11.40
C ASP A 139 11.89 -11.66 12.20
N HIS A 140 11.69 -11.59 13.53
CA HIS A 140 11.86 -12.74 14.39
C HIS A 140 10.59 -13.60 14.35
N GLU A 141 10.71 -14.93 14.45
CA GLU A 141 9.54 -15.83 14.46
C GLU A 141 8.50 -15.42 15.51
N LYS A 142 8.95 -14.96 16.69
CA LYS A 142 8.09 -14.48 17.79
C LYS A 142 7.32 -13.20 17.48
N THR A 143 7.68 -12.49 16.41
CA THR A 143 7.04 -11.25 15.97
C THR A 143 6.18 -11.45 14.73
N LEU A 144 6.13 -12.65 14.15
CA LEU A 144 5.28 -12.90 12.99
C LEU A 144 3.81 -12.91 13.40
N LEU A 145 2.99 -12.17 12.67
CA LEU A 145 1.55 -12.33 12.76
C LEU A 145 1.13 -13.71 12.21
N PRO A 146 0.06 -14.33 12.74
CA PRO A 146 -0.43 -15.62 12.24
C PRO A 146 -0.75 -15.63 10.73
N GLU A 147 -1.11 -14.48 10.17
CA GLU A 147 -1.45 -14.30 8.75
C GLU A 147 -0.23 -13.99 7.87
N ALA A 148 0.97 -13.85 8.45
CA ALA A 148 2.17 -13.56 7.68
C ALA A 148 2.62 -14.77 6.85
N ILE A 149 2.92 -14.52 5.57
CA ILE A 149 3.30 -15.56 4.61
C ILE A 149 4.81 -15.79 4.69
N TYR A 150 5.25 -16.68 5.59
CA TYR A 150 6.66 -16.92 5.88
C TYR A 150 7.38 -17.86 4.91
N ASP A 151 6.67 -18.80 4.28
CA ASP A 151 7.25 -19.70 3.29
C ASP A 151 7.56 -18.92 2.01
N LEU A 152 8.85 -18.77 1.68
CA LEU A 152 9.31 -17.99 0.52
C LEU A 152 8.72 -18.47 -0.82
N ARG A 153 8.48 -19.78 -1.00
CA ARG A 153 7.88 -20.29 -2.24
C ARG A 153 6.41 -19.88 -2.33
N GLN A 154 5.70 -19.97 -1.20
CA GLN A 154 4.31 -19.49 -1.12
C GLN A 154 4.23 -17.97 -1.27
N ALA A 155 5.15 -17.23 -0.64
CA ALA A 155 5.25 -15.78 -0.74
C ALA A 155 5.43 -15.32 -2.18
N ASN A 156 6.35 -15.95 -2.93
CA ASN A 156 6.56 -15.61 -4.35
C ASN A 156 5.32 -15.89 -5.20
N LYS A 157 4.65 -17.03 -4.97
CA LYS A 157 3.40 -17.37 -5.68
C LYS A 157 2.29 -16.38 -5.36
N ILE A 158 2.13 -16.02 -4.10
CA ILE A 158 1.11 -15.07 -3.64
C ILE A 158 1.42 -13.66 -4.15
N LEU A 159 2.69 -13.23 -4.14
CA LEU A 159 3.10 -11.94 -4.68
C LEU A 159 2.84 -11.87 -6.19
N SER A 160 3.15 -12.94 -6.95
CA SER A 160 2.82 -13.02 -8.37
C SER A 160 1.31 -12.91 -8.62
N ASN A 161 0.49 -13.62 -7.83
CA ASN A 161 -0.97 -13.50 -7.90
C ASN A 161 -1.47 -12.10 -7.50
N PHE A 162 -0.83 -11.48 -6.50
CA PHE A 162 -1.09 -10.11 -6.09
C PHE A 162 -0.81 -9.13 -7.22
N LEU A 163 0.21 -9.35 -8.05
CA LEU A 163 0.52 -8.48 -9.18
C LEU A 163 -0.28 -8.79 -10.45
N TYR A 164 -0.89 -9.97 -10.52
CA TYR A 164 -1.63 -10.38 -11.70
C TYR A 164 -2.76 -9.39 -12.04
N GLY A 165 -2.72 -8.90 -13.28
CA GLY A 165 -3.68 -7.93 -13.81
C GLY A 165 -3.67 -6.58 -13.12
N VAL A 166 -2.60 -6.22 -12.40
CA VAL A 166 -2.43 -4.89 -11.81
C VAL A 166 -1.90 -3.94 -12.89
N ASP A 167 -2.70 -2.91 -13.18
CA ASP A 167 -2.33 -1.85 -14.12
C ASP A 167 -1.47 -0.78 -13.45
N CYS A 168 -1.72 -0.52 -12.16
CA CYS A 168 -0.99 0.44 -11.35
C CYS A 168 -0.69 -0.09 -9.95
N LEU A 169 0.57 -0.02 -9.53
CA LEU A 169 1.01 -0.35 -8.18
C LEU A 169 1.49 0.92 -7.48
N ILE A 170 0.80 1.30 -6.40
CA ILE A 170 1.21 2.40 -5.53
C ILE A 170 2.13 1.81 -4.44
N VAL A 171 3.39 2.23 -4.43
CA VAL A 171 4.38 1.81 -3.44
C VAL A 171 4.56 2.93 -2.43
N LEU A 172 4.23 2.66 -1.17
CA LEU A 172 4.35 3.60 -0.07
C LEU A 172 5.44 3.13 0.90
N GLY A 173 6.60 3.79 0.87
CA GLY A 173 7.71 3.49 1.76
C GLY A 173 8.58 2.31 1.33
N SER A 174 9.79 2.27 1.88
CA SER A 174 10.85 1.41 1.40
C SER A 174 10.67 -0.02 1.92
N SER A 175 10.91 -0.99 1.04
CA SER A 175 10.91 -2.41 1.41
C SER A 175 11.59 -3.26 0.34
N GLU A 176 12.18 -4.38 0.77
CA GLU A 176 12.64 -5.45 -0.12
C GLU A 176 11.47 -6.02 -0.95
N LEU A 177 10.27 -6.06 -0.36
CA LEU A 177 9.03 -6.45 -1.02
C LEU A 177 8.75 -5.61 -2.27
N ALA A 178 9.05 -4.30 -2.27
CA ALA A 178 8.85 -3.45 -3.42
C ALA A 178 9.77 -3.82 -4.61
N PHE A 179 11.03 -4.17 -4.35
CA PHE A 179 11.94 -4.66 -5.38
C PHE A 179 11.52 -6.02 -5.91
N ALA A 180 11.10 -6.93 -5.03
CA ALA A 180 10.54 -8.22 -5.44
C ALA A 180 9.29 -8.02 -6.31
N ALA A 181 8.42 -7.09 -5.94
CA ALA A 181 7.23 -6.77 -6.70
C ALA A 181 7.57 -6.21 -8.09
N ARG A 182 8.57 -5.32 -8.19
CA ARG A 182 9.06 -4.81 -9.47
C ARG A 182 9.57 -5.92 -10.38
N ALA A 183 10.36 -6.84 -9.84
CA ALA A 183 10.94 -7.94 -10.61
C ALA A 183 9.88 -8.92 -11.16
N MET A 184 8.71 -9.01 -10.51
CA MET A 184 7.62 -9.92 -10.88
C MET A 184 6.46 -9.26 -11.63
N ALA A 185 6.36 -7.92 -11.59
CA ALA A 185 5.28 -7.20 -12.23
C ALA A 185 5.37 -7.26 -13.76
N SER A 186 4.22 -7.11 -14.42
CA SER A 186 4.17 -6.99 -15.87
C SER A 186 4.94 -5.73 -16.31
N PRO A 187 5.65 -5.74 -17.45
CA PRO A 187 6.31 -4.53 -17.97
C PRO A 187 5.36 -3.34 -18.15
N GLU A 188 4.08 -3.62 -18.37
CA GLU A 188 3.02 -2.64 -18.54
C GLU A 188 2.50 -2.07 -17.22
N THR A 189 2.78 -2.70 -16.07
CA THR A 189 2.35 -2.23 -14.76
C THR A 189 3.05 -0.93 -14.41
N LYS A 190 2.28 0.11 -14.11
CA LYS A 190 2.79 1.42 -13.71
C LYS A 190 3.06 1.49 -12.24
N PHE A 191 4.23 1.98 -11.86
CA PHE A 191 4.54 2.15 -10.45
C PHE A 191 4.46 3.63 -10.10
N ILE A 192 3.81 3.88 -8.97
CA ILE A 192 3.77 5.19 -8.32
C ILE A 192 4.50 5.00 -6.99
N VAL A 193 5.76 5.43 -6.92
CA VAL A 193 6.65 5.18 -5.78
C VAL A 193 6.78 6.43 -4.93
N LEU A 194 6.38 6.35 -3.67
CA LEU A 194 6.51 7.40 -2.68
C LEU A 194 7.46 6.98 -1.58
N ASP A 195 8.57 7.70 -1.42
CA ASP A 195 9.52 7.47 -0.33
C ASP A 195 10.29 8.74 0.06
N GLN A 196 10.82 8.81 1.28
CA GLN A 196 11.75 9.87 1.69
C GLN A 196 13.15 9.64 1.13
N ASP A 197 13.54 8.38 0.94
CA ASP A 197 14.81 8.00 0.35
C ASP A 197 14.77 8.10 -1.16
N ARG A 198 15.40 9.16 -1.68
CA ARG A 198 15.59 9.37 -3.10
C ARG A 198 16.30 8.19 -3.78
N CYS A 199 17.29 7.57 -3.13
CA CYS A 199 18.02 6.45 -3.72
C CYS A 199 17.08 5.25 -3.95
N PHE A 200 16.14 5.01 -3.04
CA PHE A 200 15.12 3.98 -3.21
C PHE A 200 14.19 4.30 -4.39
N VAL A 201 13.68 5.53 -4.46
CA VAL A 201 12.79 5.96 -5.57
C VAL A 201 13.50 5.81 -6.92
N GLU A 202 14.73 6.30 -7.04
CA GLU A 202 15.51 6.25 -8.29
C GLU A 202 15.87 4.82 -8.70
N LYS A 203 16.16 3.94 -7.74
CA LYS A 203 16.46 2.52 -8.02
C LYS A 203 15.21 1.74 -8.43
N LEU A 204 14.06 2.05 -7.85
CA LEU A 204 12.83 1.30 -8.08
C LEU A 204 12.09 1.78 -9.33
N CYS A 205 12.12 3.07 -9.66
CA CYS A 205 11.38 3.64 -10.79
C CYS A 205 12.08 3.41 -12.13
N LEU A 206 11.28 3.08 -13.14
CA LEU A 206 11.65 3.13 -14.56
C LEU A 206 11.21 4.48 -15.16
N LYS A 207 11.64 4.75 -16.40
CA LYS A 207 11.42 6.03 -17.10
C LYS A 207 9.95 6.47 -17.17
N GLU A 208 9.03 5.51 -17.21
CA GLU A 208 7.59 5.78 -17.35
C GLU A 208 6.82 5.66 -16.04
N ASP A 209 7.51 5.51 -14.92
CA ASP A 209 6.92 5.48 -13.58
C ASP A 209 6.88 6.87 -12.97
N LEU A 210 6.05 6.99 -11.93
CA LEU A 210 5.94 8.19 -11.13
C LEU A 210 6.74 8.01 -9.83
N GLY A 211 7.90 8.65 -9.74
CA GLY A 211 8.69 8.71 -8.52
C GLY A 211 8.43 10.01 -7.75
N ILE A 212 8.13 9.89 -6.46
CA ILE A 212 7.81 11.03 -5.58
C ILE A 212 8.68 10.93 -4.33
N VAL A 213 9.59 11.90 -4.15
CA VAL A 213 10.48 11.94 -2.99
C VAL A 213 9.84 12.74 -1.86
N THR A 214 9.09 12.08 -0.98
CA THR A 214 8.45 12.71 0.19
C THR A 214 8.08 11.67 1.24
N ALA A 215 7.77 12.12 2.45
CA ALA A 215 7.20 11.26 3.47
C ALA A 215 5.82 10.73 3.01
N PRO A 216 5.63 9.40 2.88
CA PRO A 216 4.32 8.88 2.45
C PRO A 216 3.19 9.34 3.38
N THR A 217 3.46 9.44 4.68
CA THR A 217 2.53 9.94 5.68
C THR A 217 2.11 11.39 5.44
N HIS A 218 3.07 12.25 5.08
CA HIS A 218 2.82 13.64 4.74
C HIS A 218 2.01 13.76 3.46
N PHE A 219 2.38 12.99 2.43
CA PHE A 219 1.65 12.96 1.17
C PHE A 219 0.20 12.55 1.36
N VAL A 220 -0.06 11.42 2.03
CA VAL A 220 -1.42 10.90 2.25
C VAL A 220 -2.24 11.87 3.09
N SER A 221 -1.66 12.44 4.17
CA SER A 221 -2.33 13.44 4.99
C SER A 221 -2.73 14.69 4.20
N LYS A 222 -1.86 15.15 3.30
CA LYS A 222 -2.14 16.30 2.43
C LYS A 222 -3.09 15.98 1.29
N LEU A 223 -3.01 14.78 0.72
CA LEU A 223 -3.89 14.33 -0.34
C LEU A 223 -5.36 14.47 0.08
N ASN A 224 -5.69 14.10 1.32
CA ASN A 224 -7.03 14.24 1.90
C ASN A 224 -7.58 15.67 1.99
N GLN A 225 -6.75 16.70 1.80
CA GLN A 225 -7.20 18.08 1.75
C GLN A 225 -7.74 18.47 0.36
N PHE A 226 -7.51 17.63 -0.65
CA PHE A 226 -7.78 17.95 -2.06
C PHE A 226 -8.84 17.06 -2.73
N ILE A 227 -9.39 16.09 -1.99
CA ILE A 227 -10.38 15.08 -2.36
C ILE A 227 -11.43 15.00 -1.24
#